data_AF-A0A523G0N7-F1
#
_entry.id   AF-A0A523G0N7-F1
#
_cell.length_a   1.000
_cell.length_b   1.000
_cell.length_c   1.000
_cell.angle_alpha   90.00
_cell.angle_beta   90.00
_cell.angle_gamma   90.00
#
_symmetry.space_group_name_H-M   'P 1'
#
loop_
_entity.id
_entity.type
_entity.pdbx_description
1 polymer ?
#
loop_
_entity_poly.entity_id
_entity_poly.type
_entity_poly.pdbx_seq_one_letter_code
_entity_poly.pdbx_strand_id
1 'polypeptide(L)'
;KSSIYRNGDWYFTQLFDNEKPRANRAIEFLKIFGDRMEPTTTRPVYKFIHLLTPHGPWTTDAHCDQAHARGTETALYQQSKCTLLALVALLDSLEAKGIYDNAAILVHGDHGAARNLDFKIPDGSVDFPKYVGKANPLILIKPLASRGPLRTSKKQVQLIDIPATVLDILGIDGALPAESMLSARRGGNIEREYFDFEPNRLLAMRSDRFTKVKKYVISGPIGSPSSWRLETSVDLDGLLKGLDDFELGVVIDISKSEVRQGDVMWIKWDGPAPRKNTYAYIDGDEVPVSIDQERKVLSFPLKRKRENISALYLVNPTARIRQPM
;
A
#
# COMPACT_ATOMS: atom_id res chain seq x y z
N LYS A 1 17.97 -6.93 -16.79
CA LYS A 1 17.23 -6.35 -15.64
C LYS A 1 17.17 -4.82 -15.72
N SER A 2 18.26 -4.12 -16.04
CA SER A 2 18.30 -2.66 -16.27
C SER A 2 17.51 -2.15 -17.48
N SER A 3 17.08 -3.03 -18.39
CA SER A 3 16.33 -2.68 -19.60
C SER A 3 14.80 -2.69 -19.44
N ILE A 4 14.26 -3.20 -18.32
CA ILE A 4 12.81 -3.41 -18.13
C ILE A 4 12.22 -2.43 -17.10
N TYR A 5 12.99 -2.11 -16.05
CA TYR A 5 12.58 -1.25 -14.95
C TYR A 5 13.75 -0.34 -14.55
N ARG A 6 13.62 0.97 -14.81
CA ARG A 6 14.62 2.00 -14.49
C ARG A 6 14.02 2.99 -13.48
N ASN A 7 14.13 2.68 -12.19
CA ASN A 7 13.72 3.57 -11.09
C ASN A 7 12.27 4.09 -11.22
N GLY A 8 11.32 3.20 -11.56
CA GLY A 8 9.90 3.55 -11.71
C GLY A 8 9.45 3.82 -13.15
N ASP A 9 10.38 4.04 -14.09
CA ASP A 9 10.07 4.09 -15.52
C ASP A 9 10.23 2.71 -16.15
N TRP A 10 9.11 2.16 -16.62
CA TRP A 10 9.06 0.91 -17.35
C TRP A 10 9.48 1.14 -18.81
N TYR A 11 10.14 0.19 -19.46
CA TYR A 11 10.56 0.29 -20.87
C TYR A 11 9.45 0.79 -21.82
N PHE A 12 8.19 0.46 -21.54
CA PHE A 12 7.06 0.87 -22.35
C PHE A 12 6.66 2.33 -22.16
N THR A 13 6.99 3.01 -21.05
CA THR A 13 6.65 4.44 -20.88
C THR A 13 7.34 5.33 -21.89
N GLN A 14 8.46 4.88 -22.47
CA GLN A 14 9.21 5.59 -23.52
C GLN A 14 8.65 5.36 -24.93
N LEU A 15 7.79 4.34 -25.12
CA LEU A 15 7.15 4.07 -26.42
C LEU A 15 5.85 4.84 -26.61
N PHE A 16 5.36 5.49 -25.56
CA PHE A 16 4.15 6.30 -25.63
C PHE A 16 4.51 7.77 -25.80
N ASP A 17 3.76 8.42 -26.67
CA ASP A 17 3.79 9.86 -26.82
C ASP A 17 3.57 10.53 -25.45
N ASN A 18 4.59 11.23 -24.96
CA ASN A 18 4.55 11.89 -23.66
C ASN A 18 3.58 13.08 -23.65
N GLU A 19 3.06 13.51 -24.81
CA GLU A 19 1.99 14.49 -24.92
C GLU A 19 0.63 13.94 -24.49
N LYS A 20 0.42 12.61 -24.56
CA LYS A 20 -0.84 12.00 -24.15
C LYS A 20 -1.00 11.96 -22.62
N PRO A 21 -2.19 12.28 -22.10
CA PRO A 21 -2.51 12.08 -20.69
C PRO A 21 -2.27 10.63 -20.22
N ARG A 22 -1.89 10.47 -18.96
CA ARG A 22 -1.50 9.16 -18.40
C ARG A 22 -2.61 8.09 -18.49
N ALA A 23 -3.88 8.49 -18.34
CA ALA A 23 -5.01 7.56 -18.45
C ALA A 23 -5.14 7.00 -19.88
N ASN A 24 -5.07 7.88 -20.89
CA ASN A 24 -5.12 7.48 -22.30
C ASN A 24 -3.92 6.59 -22.69
N ARG A 25 -2.72 6.88 -22.17
CA ARG A 25 -1.55 5.99 -22.34
C ARG A 25 -1.76 4.60 -21.75
N ALA A 26 -2.39 4.49 -20.58
CA ALA A 26 -2.70 3.19 -19.98
C ALA A 26 -3.74 2.40 -20.79
N ILE A 27 -4.75 3.07 -21.34
CA ILE A 27 -5.74 2.46 -22.24
C ILE A 27 -5.07 1.96 -23.53
N GLU A 28 -4.23 2.78 -24.15
CA GLU A 28 -3.46 2.41 -25.35
C GLU A 28 -2.48 1.26 -25.07
N PHE A 29 -1.82 1.29 -23.91
CA PHE A 29 -0.97 0.19 -23.45
C PHE A 29 -1.74 -1.13 -23.41
N LEU A 30 -2.93 -1.18 -22.79
CA LEU A 30 -3.71 -2.41 -22.68
C LEU A 30 -4.04 -2.99 -24.06
N LYS A 31 -4.41 -2.13 -25.02
CA LYS A 31 -4.68 -2.53 -26.40
C LYS A 31 -3.43 -3.12 -27.06
N ILE A 32 -2.33 -2.36 -27.10
CA ILE A 32 -1.08 -2.80 -27.73
C ILE A 32 -0.54 -4.07 -27.06
N PHE A 33 -0.66 -4.14 -25.74
CA PHE A 33 -0.22 -5.28 -24.96
C PHE A 33 -1.02 -6.54 -25.30
N GLY A 34 -2.35 -6.43 -25.42
CA GLY A 34 -3.20 -7.52 -25.90
C GLY A 34 -2.87 -7.94 -27.33
N ASP A 35 -2.77 -6.97 -28.25
CA ASP A 35 -2.49 -7.21 -29.67
C ASP A 35 -1.16 -7.93 -29.89
N ARG A 36 -0.12 -7.56 -29.12
CA ARG A 36 1.26 -8.05 -29.29
C ARG A 36 1.64 -9.20 -28.37
N MET A 37 0.80 -9.58 -27.41
CA MET A 37 1.13 -10.71 -26.55
C MET A 37 1.12 -12.00 -27.37
N GLU A 38 2.11 -12.87 -27.15
CA GLU A 38 2.19 -14.18 -27.80
C GLU A 38 2.68 -15.24 -26.80
N PRO A 39 2.15 -16.49 -26.84
CA PRO A 39 2.58 -17.59 -25.99
C PRO A 39 3.93 -18.16 -26.47
N THR A 40 5.00 -17.39 -26.29
CA THR A 40 6.35 -17.71 -26.80
C THR A 40 7.17 -18.64 -25.90
N THR A 41 6.64 -19.04 -24.75
CA THR A 41 7.36 -19.87 -23.76
C THR A 41 6.42 -20.91 -23.17
N THR A 42 6.97 -22.10 -22.92
CA THR A 42 6.30 -23.20 -22.20
C THR A 42 6.49 -23.11 -20.68
N ARG A 43 7.42 -22.28 -20.21
CA ARG A 43 7.63 -22.04 -18.77
C ARG A 43 6.59 -21.06 -18.23
N PRO A 44 6.05 -21.28 -17.01
CA PRO A 44 5.18 -20.32 -16.35
C PRO A 44 5.84 -18.95 -16.21
N VAL A 45 5.06 -17.89 -16.42
CA VAL A 45 5.49 -16.51 -16.26
C VAL A 45 4.54 -15.76 -15.35
N TYR A 46 5.10 -14.98 -14.44
CA TYR A 46 4.34 -14.02 -13.64
C TYR A 46 4.50 -12.62 -14.25
N LYS A 47 3.39 -11.93 -14.51
CA LYS A 47 3.37 -10.56 -15.02
C LYS A 47 2.59 -9.69 -14.04
N PHE A 48 3.24 -8.67 -13.50
CA PHE A 48 2.60 -7.62 -12.71
C PHE A 48 2.53 -6.35 -13.55
N ILE A 49 1.31 -5.83 -13.73
CA ILE A 49 1.03 -4.66 -14.56
C ILE A 49 0.30 -3.65 -13.68
N HIS A 50 0.94 -2.51 -13.44
CA HIS A 50 0.35 -1.44 -12.64
C HIS A 50 0.01 -0.25 -13.53
N LEU A 51 -1.28 0.08 -13.60
CA LEU A 51 -1.81 1.12 -14.47
C LEU A 51 -2.41 2.24 -13.63
N LEU A 52 -2.20 3.48 -14.05
CA LEU A 52 -2.71 4.64 -13.31
C LEU A 52 -4.21 4.87 -13.56
N THR A 53 -4.78 4.40 -14.67
CA THR A 53 -6.20 4.59 -14.97
C THR A 53 -7.08 3.75 -14.02
N PRO A 54 -8.21 4.26 -13.50
CA PRO A 54 -8.89 5.51 -13.84
C PRO A 54 -8.56 6.71 -12.95
N HIS A 55 -7.41 6.74 -12.26
CA HIS A 55 -7.00 7.87 -11.43
C HIS A 55 -7.03 9.19 -12.21
N GLY A 56 -7.37 10.28 -11.52
CA GLY A 56 -7.40 11.62 -12.10
C GLY A 56 -6.00 12.12 -12.51
N PRO A 57 -5.90 13.15 -13.37
CA PRO A 57 -6.99 13.89 -13.98
C PRO A 57 -7.80 13.05 -14.98
N TRP A 58 -9.10 13.31 -15.10
CA TRP A 58 -9.96 12.56 -16.01
C TRP A 58 -9.96 13.20 -17.40
N THR A 59 -9.28 12.55 -18.33
CA THR A 59 -8.93 13.08 -19.66
C THR A 59 -9.51 12.24 -20.79
N THR A 60 -10.59 11.52 -20.49
CA THR A 60 -11.27 10.63 -21.43
C THR A 60 -12.74 11.01 -21.50
N ASP A 61 -13.30 11.08 -22.70
CA ASP A 61 -14.73 11.36 -22.90
C ASP A 61 -15.60 10.09 -22.94
N ALA A 62 -16.88 10.22 -23.30
CA ALA A 62 -17.81 9.10 -23.35
C ALA A 62 -17.50 8.05 -24.44
N HIS A 63 -16.71 8.41 -25.44
CA HIS A 63 -16.29 7.57 -26.58
C HIS A 63 -14.89 6.99 -26.39
N CYS A 64 -14.27 7.26 -25.24
CA CYS A 64 -12.91 6.86 -24.91
C CYS A 64 -11.80 7.60 -25.66
N ASP A 65 -12.15 8.75 -26.24
CA ASP A 65 -11.19 9.65 -26.89
C ASP A 65 -10.50 10.55 -25.87
N GLN A 66 -9.35 11.09 -26.26
CA GLN A 66 -8.64 12.09 -25.45
C GLN A 66 -9.47 13.37 -25.34
N ALA A 67 -9.63 13.85 -24.11
CA ALA A 67 -10.32 15.08 -23.79
C ALA A 67 -9.52 15.90 -22.78
N HIS A 68 -9.86 17.18 -22.67
CA HIS A 68 -9.33 18.04 -21.60
C HIS A 68 -9.68 17.46 -20.22
N ALA A 69 -8.76 17.65 -19.26
CA ALA A 69 -8.95 17.22 -17.89
C ALA A 69 -10.21 17.85 -17.28
N ARG A 70 -11.09 17.02 -16.74
CA ARG A 70 -12.31 17.42 -16.03
C ARG A 70 -12.28 16.88 -14.62
N GLY A 71 -12.81 17.64 -13.67
CA GLY A 71 -12.89 17.30 -12.25
C GLY A 71 -14.28 16.82 -11.81
N THR A 72 -15.14 16.39 -12.73
CA THR A 72 -16.54 16.02 -12.46
C THR A 72 -16.73 14.53 -12.26
N GLU A 73 -17.79 14.15 -11.54
CA GLU A 73 -18.17 12.74 -11.37
C GLU A 73 -18.48 12.05 -12.71
N THR A 74 -19.13 12.76 -13.63
CA THR A 74 -19.36 12.27 -15.00
C THR A 74 -18.04 11.93 -15.71
N ALA A 75 -17.00 12.73 -15.56
CA ALA A 75 -15.69 12.46 -16.17
C ALA A 75 -14.99 11.25 -15.52
N LEU A 76 -15.10 11.10 -14.19
CA LEU A 76 -14.65 9.90 -13.49
C LEU A 76 -15.35 8.65 -14.03
N TYR A 77 -16.67 8.71 -14.17
CA TYR A 77 -17.47 7.60 -14.67
C TYR A 77 -17.06 7.23 -16.11
N GLN A 78 -16.93 8.23 -16.99
CA GLN A 78 -16.49 8.04 -18.37
C GLN A 78 -15.11 7.38 -18.45
N GLN A 79 -14.12 7.90 -17.72
CA GLN A 79 -12.78 7.30 -17.72
C GLN A 79 -12.77 5.89 -17.08
N SER A 80 -13.58 5.64 -16.06
CA SER A 80 -13.72 4.30 -15.45
C SER A 80 -14.35 3.31 -16.43
N LYS A 81 -15.41 3.72 -17.15
CA LYS A 81 -16.02 2.93 -18.23
C LYS A 81 -14.98 2.59 -19.30
N CYS A 82 -14.21 3.56 -19.76
CA CYS A 82 -13.19 3.35 -20.79
C CYS A 82 -12.05 2.44 -20.32
N THR A 83 -11.68 2.52 -19.04
CA THR A 83 -10.73 1.57 -18.43
C THR A 83 -11.26 0.15 -18.48
N LEU A 84 -12.54 -0.06 -18.13
CA LEU A 84 -13.17 -1.39 -18.19
C LEU A 84 -13.30 -1.90 -19.62
N LEU A 85 -13.65 -1.05 -20.59
CA LEU A 85 -13.70 -1.44 -22.01
C LEU A 85 -12.33 -1.84 -22.55
N ALA A 86 -11.27 -1.13 -22.16
CA ALA A 86 -9.89 -1.50 -22.52
C ALA A 86 -9.47 -2.83 -21.90
N LEU A 87 -9.90 -3.10 -20.65
CA LEU A 87 -9.68 -4.40 -20.00
C LEU A 87 -10.43 -5.51 -20.73
N VAL A 88 -11.69 -5.31 -21.11
CA VAL A 88 -12.46 -6.29 -21.91
C VAL A 88 -11.72 -6.61 -23.21
N ALA A 89 -11.29 -5.60 -23.96
CA ALA A 89 -10.54 -5.79 -25.20
C ALA A 89 -9.22 -6.56 -25.00
N LEU A 90 -8.52 -6.33 -23.87
CA LEU A 90 -7.35 -7.13 -23.50
C LEU A 90 -7.74 -8.59 -23.28
N LEU A 91 -8.77 -8.86 -22.47
CA LEU A 91 -9.19 -10.24 -22.17
C LEU A 91 -9.64 -10.98 -23.42
N ASP A 92 -10.40 -10.34 -24.31
CA ASP A 92 -10.81 -10.89 -25.61
C ASP A 92 -9.57 -11.23 -26.48
N SER A 93 -8.55 -10.37 -26.48
CA SER A 93 -7.30 -10.62 -27.20
C SER A 93 -6.53 -11.81 -26.62
N LEU A 94 -6.51 -11.95 -25.29
CA LEU A 94 -5.89 -13.10 -24.64
C LEU A 94 -6.64 -14.40 -24.95
N GLU A 95 -7.97 -14.35 -25.07
CA GLU A 95 -8.80 -15.50 -25.44
C GLU A 95 -8.55 -15.92 -26.88
N ALA A 96 -8.59 -14.98 -27.83
CA ALA A 96 -8.33 -15.22 -29.24
C ALA A 96 -6.95 -15.84 -29.51
N LYS A 97 -5.97 -15.57 -28.63
CA LYS A 97 -4.61 -16.09 -28.73
C LYS A 97 -4.36 -17.37 -27.88
N GLY A 98 -5.40 -17.93 -27.28
CA GLY A 98 -5.31 -19.16 -26.46
C GLY A 98 -4.55 -18.98 -25.14
N ILE A 99 -4.33 -17.74 -24.69
CA ILE A 99 -3.64 -17.41 -23.45
C ILE A 99 -4.62 -17.41 -22.28
N TYR A 100 -5.84 -16.91 -22.50
CA TYR A 100 -6.83 -16.70 -21.44
C TYR A 100 -7.06 -17.97 -20.62
N ASP A 101 -7.38 -19.12 -21.25
CA ASP A 101 -7.66 -20.38 -20.56
C ASP A 101 -6.49 -20.90 -19.69
N ASN A 102 -5.26 -20.67 -20.15
CA ASN A 102 -4.02 -21.12 -19.51
C ASN A 102 -3.44 -20.11 -18.50
N ALA A 103 -4.15 -19.01 -18.22
CA ALA A 103 -3.71 -17.98 -17.28
C ALA A 103 -4.66 -17.89 -16.07
N ALA A 104 -4.07 -17.68 -14.88
CA ALA A 104 -4.78 -17.04 -13.79
C ALA A 104 -4.70 -15.52 -14.00
N ILE A 105 -5.84 -14.83 -13.92
CA ILE A 105 -5.90 -13.38 -14.11
C ILE A 105 -6.53 -12.77 -12.86
N LEU A 106 -5.80 -11.84 -12.23
CA LEU A 106 -6.27 -11.04 -11.12
C LEU A 106 -6.26 -9.57 -11.55
N VAL A 107 -7.39 -8.90 -11.41
CA VAL A 107 -7.52 -7.46 -11.66
C VAL A 107 -7.98 -6.80 -10.38
N HIS A 108 -7.24 -5.82 -9.88
CA HIS A 108 -7.65 -5.10 -8.68
C HIS A 108 -7.22 -3.64 -8.69
N GLY A 109 -7.95 -2.81 -7.96
CA GLY A 109 -7.48 -1.48 -7.55
C GLY A 109 -6.52 -1.58 -6.36
N ASP A 110 -5.62 -0.62 -6.24
CA ASP A 110 -4.85 -0.39 -5.01
C ASP A 110 -5.70 0.31 -3.94
N HIS A 111 -6.67 1.12 -4.37
CA HIS A 111 -7.73 1.71 -3.56
C HIS A 111 -8.95 2.05 -4.43
N GLY A 112 -10.07 2.41 -3.79
CA GLY A 112 -11.23 2.98 -4.47
C GLY A 112 -11.17 4.52 -4.54
N ALA A 113 -12.24 5.17 -5.02
CA ALA A 113 -12.27 6.62 -5.16
C ALA A 113 -12.82 7.32 -3.91
N ALA A 114 -12.12 8.35 -3.43
CA ALA A 114 -12.54 9.21 -2.33
C ALA A 114 -13.67 10.18 -2.73
N ARG A 115 -14.80 9.65 -3.18
CA ARG A 115 -15.97 10.44 -3.60
C ARG A 115 -17.15 10.14 -2.70
N ASN A 116 -17.97 11.17 -2.50
CA ASN A 116 -19.19 11.04 -1.74
C ASN A 116 -20.13 10.13 -2.53
N LEU A 117 -20.16 8.85 -2.17
CA LEU A 117 -21.35 8.06 -2.40
C LEU A 117 -22.44 8.69 -1.53
N ASP A 118 -23.63 8.94 -2.05
CA ASP A 118 -24.73 9.60 -1.31
C ASP A 118 -25.21 8.76 -0.11
N PHE A 119 -24.39 8.69 0.95
CA PHE A 119 -24.65 8.01 2.21
C PHE A 119 -24.59 9.04 3.33
N LYS A 120 -25.75 9.40 3.87
CA LYS A 120 -25.83 10.20 5.10
C LYS A 120 -25.65 9.25 6.29
N ILE A 121 -24.69 9.51 7.17
CA ILE A 121 -24.70 8.87 8.50
C ILE A 121 -25.63 9.68 9.41
N PRO A 122 -26.50 9.03 10.20
CA PRO A 122 -27.38 9.71 11.15
C PRO A 122 -26.69 10.52 12.26
N ASP A 123 -25.44 10.18 12.64
CA ASP A 123 -24.78 10.75 13.82
C ASP A 123 -23.59 11.68 13.53
N GLY A 124 -23.25 11.90 12.25
CA GLY A 124 -22.21 12.85 11.83
C GLY A 124 -20.77 12.52 12.27
N SER A 125 -20.50 11.33 12.81
CA SER A 125 -19.22 10.99 13.45
C SER A 125 -18.06 10.69 12.48
N VAL A 126 -18.34 10.50 11.18
CA VAL A 126 -17.35 10.11 10.17
C VAL A 126 -17.68 10.79 8.83
N ASP A 127 -16.67 11.26 8.09
CA ASP A 127 -16.78 11.53 6.64
C ASP A 127 -16.85 10.19 5.88
N PHE A 128 -17.90 9.42 6.19
CA PHE A 128 -18.04 8.00 5.86
C PHE A 128 -18.13 7.73 4.37
N PRO A 129 -18.86 8.52 3.57
CA PRO A 129 -18.85 8.37 2.12
C PRO A 129 -17.44 8.28 1.52
N LYS A 130 -16.54 9.16 1.99
CA LYS A 130 -15.16 9.21 1.51
C LYS A 130 -14.35 7.96 1.87
N TYR A 131 -14.47 7.45 3.09
CA TYR A 131 -13.75 6.25 3.51
C TYR A 131 -14.30 4.99 2.85
N VAL A 132 -15.62 4.87 2.72
CA VAL A 132 -16.25 3.76 2.00
C VAL A 132 -15.75 3.71 0.56
N GLY A 133 -15.75 4.86 -0.12
CA GLY A 133 -15.26 4.94 -1.50
C GLY A 133 -13.79 4.53 -1.61
N LYS A 134 -12.90 5.01 -0.72
CA LYS A 134 -11.47 4.64 -0.72
C LYS A 134 -11.22 3.17 -0.39
N ALA A 135 -11.98 2.60 0.54
CA ALA A 135 -11.79 1.24 1.01
C ALA A 135 -12.42 0.17 0.11
N ASN A 136 -13.09 0.57 -0.98
CA ASN A 136 -13.82 -0.32 -1.88
C ASN A 136 -13.18 -0.38 -3.28
N PRO A 137 -11.97 -0.97 -3.43
CA PRO A 137 -11.39 -1.22 -4.75
C PRO A 137 -12.14 -2.33 -5.49
N LEU A 138 -12.06 -2.31 -6.82
CA LEU A 138 -12.46 -3.45 -7.65
C LEU A 138 -11.54 -4.64 -7.36
N ILE A 139 -12.09 -5.85 -7.30
CA ILE A 139 -11.35 -7.12 -7.31
C ILE A 139 -12.08 -8.09 -8.24
N LEU A 140 -11.38 -8.60 -9.25
CA LEU A 140 -11.83 -9.63 -10.18
C LEU A 140 -10.80 -10.75 -10.22
N ILE A 141 -11.26 -12.00 -10.17
CA ILE A 141 -10.39 -13.18 -10.18
C ILE A 141 -10.89 -14.17 -11.22
N LYS A 142 -9.99 -14.59 -12.10
CA LYS A 142 -10.18 -15.71 -13.02
C LYS A 142 -9.13 -16.78 -12.70
N PRO A 143 -9.51 -17.89 -12.03
CA PRO A 143 -8.59 -18.99 -11.76
C PRO A 143 -8.11 -19.70 -13.05
N LEU A 144 -7.07 -20.52 -12.93
CA LEU A 144 -6.62 -21.39 -14.02
C LEU A 144 -7.77 -22.30 -14.49
N ALA A 145 -7.91 -22.45 -15.81
CA ALA A 145 -8.89 -23.32 -16.45
C ALA A 145 -10.38 -23.09 -16.07
N SER A 146 -10.71 -22.00 -15.37
CA SER A 146 -12.10 -21.70 -15.02
C SER A 146 -12.91 -21.28 -16.25
N ARG A 147 -14.13 -21.81 -16.39
CA ARG A 147 -15.06 -21.51 -17.49
C ARG A 147 -16.42 -21.04 -16.98
N GLY A 148 -17.17 -20.38 -17.85
CA GLY A 148 -18.52 -19.90 -17.58
C GLY A 148 -18.61 -18.39 -17.37
N PRO A 149 -19.82 -17.87 -17.13
CA PRO A 149 -20.04 -16.44 -17.00
C PRO A 149 -19.38 -15.86 -15.75
N LEU A 150 -19.09 -14.56 -15.78
CA LEU A 150 -18.68 -13.79 -14.61
C LEU A 150 -19.74 -13.93 -13.49
N ARG A 151 -19.28 -14.14 -12.26
CA ARG A 151 -20.14 -14.25 -11.07
C ARG A 151 -19.72 -13.24 -10.02
N THR A 152 -20.69 -12.63 -9.36
CA THR A 152 -20.45 -11.79 -8.20
C THR A 152 -20.42 -12.62 -6.92
N SER A 153 -19.50 -12.28 -6.02
CA SER A 153 -19.38 -12.89 -4.70
C SER A 153 -19.70 -11.86 -3.64
N LYS A 154 -20.45 -12.26 -2.60
CA LYS A 154 -20.70 -11.44 -1.41
C LYS A 154 -19.66 -11.67 -0.31
N LYS A 155 -18.68 -12.56 -0.53
CA LYS A 155 -17.58 -12.80 0.41
C LYS A 155 -16.87 -11.48 0.68
N GLN A 156 -16.65 -11.18 1.95
CA GLN A 156 -15.87 -10.02 2.33
C GLN A 156 -14.37 -10.33 2.15
N VAL A 157 -13.66 -9.41 1.51
CA VAL A 157 -12.24 -9.54 1.15
C VAL A 157 -11.49 -8.23 1.33
N GLN A 158 -10.17 -8.30 1.42
CA GLN A 158 -9.24 -7.19 1.55
C GLN A 158 -8.00 -7.45 0.70
N LEU A 159 -7.25 -6.39 0.35
CA LEU A 159 -6.11 -6.51 -0.56
C LEU A 159 -5.00 -7.42 -0.02
N ILE A 160 -4.87 -7.55 1.29
CA ILE A 160 -3.89 -8.46 1.91
C ILE A 160 -4.20 -9.95 1.66
N ASP A 161 -5.40 -10.30 1.18
CA ASP A 161 -5.77 -11.67 0.81
C ASP A 161 -5.19 -12.07 -0.57
N ILE A 162 -4.69 -11.11 -1.36
CA ILE A 162 -4.20 -11.36 -2.71
C ILE A 162 -3.06 -12.39 -2.72
N PRO A 163 -1.99 -12.27 -1.91
CA PRO A 163 -0.89 -13.22 -1.94
C PRO A 163 -1.35 -14.65 -1.60
N ALA A 164 -2.20 -14.82 -0.58
CA ALA A 164 -2.75 -16.12 -0.21
C ALA A 164 -3.62 -16.72 -1.32
N THR A 165 -4.38 -15.87 -2.02
CA THR A 165 -5.19 -16.30 -3.18
C THR A 165 -4.32 -16.74 -4.35
N VAL A 166 -3.21 -16.05 -4.62
CA VAL A 166 -2.27 -16.42 -5.68
C VAL A 166 -1.60 -17.76 -5.35
N LEU A 167 -1.16 -17.97 -4.12
CA LEU A 167 -0.57 -19.26 -3.70
C LEU A 167 -1.56 -20.41 -3.83
N ASP A 168 -2.81 -20.21 -3.40
CA ASP A 168 -3.90 -21.18 -3.51
C ASP A 168 -4.18 -21.57 -4.98
N ILE A 169 -4.28 -20.58 -5.89
CA ILE A 169 -4.46 -20.83 -7.33
C ILE A 169 -3.30 -21.65 -7.92
N LEU A 170 -2.08 -21.42 -7.44
CA LEU A 170 -0.88 -22.11 -7.91
C LEU A 170 -0.65 -23.46 -7.22
N GLY A 171 -1.45 -23.82 -6.22
CA GLY A 171 -1.24 -25.03 -5.41
C GLY A 171 0.08 -25.01 -4.63
N ILE A 172 0.54 -23.83 -4.21
CA ILE A 172 1.77 -23.66 -3.45
C ILE A 172 1.43 -23.52 -1.97
N ASP A 173 1.97 -24.41 -1.14
CA ASP A 173 1.83 -24.31 0.31
C ASP A 173 2.61 -23.11 0.85
N GLY A 174 1.97 -22.30 1.68
CA GLY A 174 2.60 -21.17 2.35
C GLY A 174 1.72 -20.62 3.46
N ALA A 175 2.31 -20.46 4.65
CA ALA A 175 1.64 -19.78 5.76
C ALA A 175 1.71 -18.27 5.55
N LEU A 176 0.57 -17.65 5.25
CA LEU A 176 0.42 -16.21 5.18
C LEU A 176 -0.58 -15.74 6.25
N PRO A 177 -0.48 -14.49 6.74
CA PRO A 177 -1.42 -13.95 7.73
C PRO A 177 -2.87 -13.87 7.23
N ALA A 178 -3.07 -13.86 5.91
CA ALA A 178 -4.37 -13.73 5.26
C ALA A 178 -4.81 -15.04 4.59
N GLU A 179 -6.10 -15.16 4.32
CA GLU A 179 -6.68 -16.36 3.68
C GLU A 179 -6.97 -16.12 2.19
N SER A 180 -6.93 -17.19 1.39
CA SER A 180 -7.37 -17.13 -0.02
C SER A 180 -8.83 -16.66 -0.13
N MET A 181 -9.11 -15.76 -1.07
CA MET A 181 -10.47 -15.32 -1.40
C MET A 181 -11.32 -16.45 -2.00
N LEU A 182 -10.68 -17.47 -2.58
CA LEU A 182 -11.33 -18.61 -3.22
C LEU A 182 -11.65 -19.75 -2.23
N SER A 183 -11.02 -19.76 -1.06
CA SER A 183 -11.21 -20.78 -0.03
C SER A 183 -12.69 -21.02 0.27
N ALA A 184 -13.10 -22.29 0.27
CA ALA A 184 -14.46 -22.70 0.66
C ALA A 184 -14.72 -22.50 2.16
N ARG A 185 -13.65 -22.54 2.97
CA ARG A 185 -13.71 -22.27 4.43
C ARG A 185 -13.95 -20.80 4.74
N ARG A 186 -13.72 -19.93 3.76
CA ARG A 186 -13.97 -18.49 3.87
C ARG A 186 -15.48 -18.23 3.87
N GLY A 187 -16.05 -18.26 5.06
CA GLY A 187 -17.42 -17.91 5.38
C GLY A 187 -17.47 -17.05 6.66
N GLY A 188 -18.46 -16.16 6.74
CA GLY A 188 -18.67 -15.29 7.91
C GLY A 188 -18.15 -13.86 7.77
N ASN A 189 -18.39 -13.10 8.84
CA ASN A 189 -17.95 -11.72 9.01
C ASN A 189 -16.47 -11.72 9.41
N ILE A 190 -15.57 -11.65 8.42
CA ILE A 190 -14.17 -11.35 8.72
C ILE A 190 -14.03 -9.87 9.10
N GLU A 191 -13.21 -9.58 10.09
CA GLU A 191 -12.74 -8.23 10.34
C GLU A 191 -11.71 -7.86 9.27
N ARG A 192 -11.91 -6.71 8.63
CA ARG A 192 -10.99 -6.14 7.64
C ARG A 192 -10.45 -4.83 8.17
N GLU A 193 -9.24 -4.50 7.76
CA GLU A 193 -8.58 -3.29 8.24
C GLU A 193 -8.55 -2.22 7.15
N TYR A 194 -8.75 -0.97 7.56
CA TYR A 194 -8.54 0.20 6.71
C TYR A 194 -7.74 1.25 7.47
N PHE A 195 -6.68 1.75 6.83
CA PHE A 195 -5.79 2.75 7.41
C PHE A 195 -5.97 4.07 6.67
N ASP A 196 -6.27 5.14 7.43
CA ASP A 196 -6.24 6.51 6.93
C ASP A 196 -5.02 7.23 7.50
N PHE A 197 -4.27 7.87 6.60
CA PHE A 197 -3.04 8.55 6.92
C PHE A 197 -3.23 10.06 6.75
N GLU A 198 -2.81 10.82 7.77
CA GLU A 198 -2.76 12.27 7.73
C GLU A 198 -1.31 12.75 7.95
N PRO A 199 -0.89 13.85 7.30
CA PRO A 199 -1.62 14.51 6.22
C PRO A 199 -1.66 13.59 4.97
N ASN A 200 -2.44 13.96 3.95
CA ASN A 200 -2.50 13.14 2.73
C ASN A 200 -1.10 12.92 2.12
N ARG A 201 -0.95 11.88 1.30
CA ARG A 201 0.35 11.48 0.71
C ARG A 201 1.17 12.63 0.10
N LEU A 202 0.56 13.61 -0.56
CA LEU A 202 1.30 14.73 -1.17
C LEU A 202 1.89 15.67 -0.13
N LEU A 203 1.13 15.95 0.93
CA LEU A 203 1.61 16.74 2.05
C LEU A 203 2.64 15.95 2.86
N ALA A 204 2.38 14.67 3.10
CA ALA A 204 3.31 13.78 3.80
C ALA A 204 4.65 13.66 3.07
N MET A 205 4.64 13.65 1.73
CA MET A 205 5.86 13.70 0.91
C MET A 205 6.62 15.02 1.06
N ARG A 206 5.92 16.16 1.22
CA ARG A 206 6.55 17.47 1.43
C ARG A 206 7.13 17.62 2.84
N SER A 207 6.46 17.04 3.84
CA SER A 207 6.92 17.04 5.23
C SER A 207 7.81 15.84 5.56
N ASP A 208 8.02 14.93 4.62
CA ASP A 208 8.72 13.65 4.78
C ASP A 208 8.23 12.82 5.98
N ARG A 209 6.94 12.92 6.32
CA ARG A 209 6.32 12.15 7.41
C ARG A 209 4.80 12.17 7.36
N PHE A 210 4.19 11.12 7.91
CA PHE A 210 2.81 11.15 8.38
C PHE A 210 2.78 11.61 9.83
N THR A 211 1.75 12.37 10.21
CA THR A 211 1.57 12.88 11.57
C THR A 211 0.46 12.13 12.30
N LYS A 212 -0.43 11.44 11.59
CA LYS A 212 -1.49 10.67 12.20
C LYS A 212 -1.84 9.43 11.38
N VAL A 213 -2.13 8.33 12.07
CA VAL A 213 -2.65 7.11 11.46
C VAL A 213 -3.91 6.69 12.20
N LYS A 214 -5.02 6.58 11.48
CA LYS A 214 -6.27 6.03 11.98
C LYS A 214 -6.47 4.63 11.42
N LYS A 215 -6.68 3.65 12.30
CA LYS A 215 -7.03 2.29 11.94
C LYS A 215 -8.51 2.07 12.17
N TYR A 216 -9.21 1.65 11.14
CA TYR A 216 -10.59 1.22 11.19
C TYR A 216 -10.67 -0.28 11.04
N VAL A 217 -11.53 -0.91 11.83
CA VAL A 217 -11.95 -2.29 11.68
C VAL A 217 -13.32 -2.32 11.03
N ILE A 218 -13.47 -3.18 10.01
CA ILE A 218 -14.69 -3.32 9.21
C ILE A 218 -15.20 -4.77 9.34
N SER A 219 -16.27 -4.97 10.10
CA SER A 219 -16.78 -6.30 10.47
C SER A 219 -18.00 -6.76 9.65
N GLY A 220 -18.55 -5.90 8.79
CA GLY A 220 -19.74 -6.18 7.97
C GLY A 220 -19.69 -5.48 6.61
N PRO A 221 -20.80 -5.32 5.88
CA PRO A 221 -20.79 -4.69 4.55
C PRO A 221 -20.13 -3.31 4.55
N ILE A 222 -19.23 -3.05 3.60
CA ILE A 222 -18.44 -1.81 3.56
C ILE A 222 -19.30 -0.53 3.48
N GLY A 223 -20.47 -0.60 2.85
CA GLY A 223 -21.41 0.54 2.76
C GLY A 223 -22.26 0.79 4.01
N SER A 224 -22.15 -0.03 5.05
CA SER A 224 -22.95 0.10 6.28
C SER A 224 -22.16 0.83 7.38
N PRO A 225 -22.63 1.98 7.89
CA PRO A 225 -21.94 2.70 8.97
C PRO A 225 -21.67 1.85 10.21
N SER A 226 -22.65 1.02 10.58
CA SER A 226 -22.54 0.10 11.73
C SER A 226 -21.46 -0.98 11.59
N SER A 227 -20.92 -1.17 10.38
CA SER A 227 -19.85 -2.13 10.14
C SER A 227 -18.46 -1.55 10.41
N TRP A 228 -18.34 -0.24 10.65
CA TRP A 228 -17.07 0.43 10.83
C TRP A 228 -16.86 0.84 12.28
N ARG A 229 -15.66 0.56 12.80
CA ARG A 229 -15.24 0.96 14.13
C ARG A 229 -13.83 1.54 14.04
N LEU A 230 -13.63 2.76 14.55
CA LEU A 230 -12.29 3.26 14.79
C LEU A 230 -11.66 2.44 15.92
N GLU A 231 -10.56 1.75 15.62
CA GLU A 231 -9.85 0.93 16.60
C GLU A 231 -8.72 1.71 17.27
N THR A 232 -7.88 2.37 16.48
CA THR A 232 -6.83 3.24 17.00
C THR A 232 -6.67 4.50 16.17
N SER A 233 -6.21 5.56 16.82
CA SER A 233 -5.83 6.82 16.22
C SER A 233 -4.53 7.27 16.87
N VAL A 234 -3.41 7.00 16.20
CA VAL A 234 -2.08 7.34 16.69
C VAL A 234 -1.70 8.72 16.17
N ASP A 235 -1.46 9.66 17.07
CA ASP A 235 -0.82 10.95 16.77
C ASP A 235 0.69 10.76 16.86
N LEU A 236 1.33 10.69 15.70
CA LEU A 236 2.78 10.52 15.57
C LEU A 236 3.53 11.78 16.00
N ASP A 237 2.97 12.98 15.81
CA ASP A 237 3.59 14.21 16.33
C ASP A 237 3.49 14.26 17.87
N GLY A 238 2.39 13.78 18.44
CA GLY A 238 2.22 13.64 19.89
C GLY A 238 3.17 12.63 20.53
N LEU A 239 3.44 11.52 19.85
CA LEU A 239 4.44 10.52 20.24
C LEU A 239 5.88 11.04 20.15
N LEU A 240 6.14 11.98 19.24
CA LEU A 240 7.44 12.62 19.06
C LEU A 240 7.61 13.91 19.87
N LYS A 241 6.55 14.42 20.50
CA LYS A 241 6.60 15.64 21.31
C LYS A 241 7.47 15.40 22.54
N GLY A 242 8.63 16.06 22.59
CA GLY A 242 9.68 15.85 23.61
C GLY A 242 10.91 15.11 23.09
N LEU A 243 10.92 14.72 21.82
CA LEU A 243 12.06 14.13 21.10
C LEU A 243 12.73 15.13 20.13
N ASP A 244 12.35 16.41 20.18
CA ASP A 244 12.80 17.42 19.21
C ASP A 244 14.21 17.97 19.49
N ASP A 245 14.79 17.71 20.67
CA ASP A 245 16.14 18.17 21.05
C ASP A 245 17.05 16.98 21.43
N PHE A 246 17.56 16.27 20.42
CA PHE A 246 18.54 15.21 20.65
C PHE A 246 19.97 15.75 20.56
N GLU A 247 20.57 16.03 21.71
CA GLU A 247 22.02 16.16 21.82
C GLU A 247 22.67 14.80 22.15
N LEU A 248 23.89 14.58 21.65
CA LEU A 248 24.73 13.44 22.05
C LEU A 248 24.91 13.47 23.58
N GLY A 249 24.47 12.42 24.27
CA GLY A 249 24.57 12.29 25.73
C GLY A 249 23.27 12.53 26.52
N VAL A 250 22.14 12.81 25.85
CA VAL A 250 20.82 12.92 26.50
C VAL A 250 20.22 11.54 26.75
N VAL A 251 19.61 11.36 27.92
CA VAL A 251 18.84 10.17 28.30
C VAL A 251 17.42 10.31 27.76
N ILE A 252 17.01 9.36 26.93
CA ILE A 252 15.64 9.33 26.40
C ILE A 252 14.85 8.33 27.25
N ASP A 253 13.97 8.86 28.08
CA ASP A 253 13.01 8.06 28.83
C ASP A 253 11.90 7.61 27.88
N ILE A 254 11.94 6.32 27.51
CA ILE A 254 10.96 5.68 26.64
C ILE A 254 10.00 4.78 27.43
N SER A 255 9.99 4.88 28.76
CA SER A 255 9.12 4.09 29.64
C SER A 255 7.62 4.30 29.40
N LYS A 256 7.25 5.38 28.69
CA LYS A 256 5.87 5.68 28.26
C LYS A 256 5.55 5.21 26.84
N SER A 257 6.51 4.66 26.10
CA SER A 257 6.30 4.15 24.75
C SER A 257 5.80 2.70 24.79
N GLU A 258 4.84 2.33 23.94
CA GLU A 258 4.29 0.96 23.85
C GLU A 258 5.19 0.00 23.04
N VAL A 259 6.51 0.22 23.03
CA VAL A 259 7.46 -0.56 22.21
C VAL A 259 7.64 -1.96 22.81
N ARG A 260 7.42 -3.00 22.00
CA ARG A 260 7.45 -4.41 22.42
C ARG A 260 8.72 -5.12 21.96
N GLN A 261 8.93 -6.30 22.54
CA GLN A 261 10.00 -7.20 22.12
C GLN A 261 9.86 -7.57 20.63
N GLY A 262 10.97 -7.47 19.88
CA GLY A 262 11.01 -7.77 18.45
C GLY A 262 10.74 -6.56 17.56
N ASP A 263 10.30 -5.44 18.13
CA ASP A 263 10.15 -4.20 17.39
C ASP A 263 11.53 -3.64 17.00
N VAL A 264 11.56 -3.02 15.83
CA VAL A 264 12.69 -2.22 15.36
C VAL A 264 12.33 -0.77 15.59
N MET A 265 13.06 -0.11 16.48
CA MET A 265 12.90 1.32 16.69
C MET A 265 13.72 2.09 15.65
N TRP A 266 13.09 3.08 15.05
CA TRP A 266 13.71 3.97 14.06
C TRP A 266 13.83 5.35 14.69
N ILE A 267 15.06 5.87 14.78
CA ILE A 267 15.31 7.22 15.27
C ILE A 267 15.85 8.05 14.14
N LYS A 268 15.14 9.12 13.81
CA LYS A 268 15.64 10.14 12.88
C LYS A 268 16.71 10.96 13.59
N TRP A 269 17.90 10.99 13.01
CA TRP A 269 19.07 11.65 13.58
C TRP A 269 19.43 12.88 12.76
N ASP A 270 19.12 14.07 13.27
CA ASP A 270 19.46 15.31 12.55
C ASP A 270 20.85 15.87 12.87
N GLY A 271 21.60 15.22 13.77
CA GLY A 271 22.99 15.56 14.11
C GLY A 271 24.04 15.13 13.08
N PRO A 272 25.34 15.35 13.38
CA PRO A 272 26.46 14.94 12.52
C PRO A 272 26.43 13.43 12.24
N ALA A 273 26.81 13.00 11.03
CA ALA A 273 26.77 11.59 10.64
C ALA A 273 27.46 10.69 11.71
N PRO A 274 26.75 9.69 12.27
CA PRO A 274 27.32 8.83 13.28
C PRO A 274 28.47 8.01 12.69
N ARG A 275 29.52 7.81 13.49
CA ARG A 275 30.76 7.15 13.06
C ARG A 275 30.62 5.63 13.09
N LYS A 276 31.49 4.94 12.35
CA LYS A 276 31.71 3.50 12.48
C LYS A 276 32.00 3.20 13.95
N ASN A 277 31.18 2.37 14.60
CA ASN A 277 31.15 2.08 16.06
C ASN A 277 30.26 2.99 16.92
N THR A 278 29.21 3.58 16.37
CA THR A 278 28.14 4.16 17.19
C THR A 278 27.29 3.03 17.78
N TYR A 279 27.01 3.09 19.08
CA TYR A 279 26.18 2.12 19.79
C TYR A 279 25.17 2.86 20.66
N ALA A 280 24.07 2.18 20.96
CA ALA A 280 23.07 2.66 21.90
C ALA A 280 23.23 1.90 23.23
N TYR A 281 23.16 2.57 24.37
CA TYR A 281 22.88 1.86 25.62
C TYR A 281 21.39 1.73 25.81
N ILE A 282 20.93 0.55 26.16
CA ILE A 282 19.52 0.29 26.49
C ILE A 282 19.52 -0.45 27.81
N ASP A 283 18.94 0.17 28.85
CA ASP A 283 18.89 -0.39 30.21
C ASP A 283 20.24 -0.95 30.72
N GLY A 284 21.35 -0.30 30.34
CA GLY A 284 22.71 -0.65 30.76
C GLY A 284 23.50 -1.58 29.83
N ASP A 285 22.91 -2.09 28.74
CA ASP A 285 23.62 -2.90 27.75
C ASP A 285 23.98 -2.10 26.48
N GLU A 286 25.16 -2.34 25.92
CA GLU A 286 25.54 -1.80 24.60
C GLU A 286 24.88 -2.59 23.47
N VAL A 287 24.17 -1.88 22.59
CA VAL A 287 23.50 -2.44 21.42
C VAL A 287 24.08 -1.82 20.16
N PRO A 288 24.57 -2.62 19.20
CA PRO A 288 25.10 -2.11 17.95
C PRO A 288 23.98 -1.46 17.13
N VAL A 289 24.25 -0.26 16.62
CA VAL A 289 23.31 0.51 15.81
C VAL A 289 23.65 0.32 14.33
N SER A 290 22.64 -0.04 13.54
CA SER A 290 22.71 0.03 12.09
C SER A 290 22.37 1.44 11.65
N ILE A 291 23.20 2.01 10.77
CA ILE A 291 23.08 3.40 10.33
C ILE A 291 22.73 3.41 8.84
N ASP A 292 21.57 3.96 8.51
CA ASP A 292 21.25 4.39 7.14
C ASP A 292 21.71 5.85 7.01
N GLN A 293 22.85 6.06 6.36
CA GLN A 293 23.46 7.39 6.20
C GLN A 293 22.69 8.27 5.22
N GLU A 294 22.00 7.70 4.24
CA GLU A 294 21.22 8.47 3.26
C GLU A 294 19.95 9.02 3.88
N ARG A 295 19.31 8.24 4.76
CA ARG A 295 18.07 8.63 5.43
C ARG A 295 18.28 9.21 6.83
N LYS A 296 19.52 9.22 7.29
CA LYS A 296 19.92 9.56 8.67
C LYS A 296 19.09 8.81 9.73
N VAL A 297 18.92 7.51 9.54
CA VAL A 297 18.13 6.69 10.46
C VAL A 297 19.01 5.69 11.19
N LEU A 298 18.81 5.60 12.50
CA LEU A 298 19.40 4.62 13.38
C LEU A 298 18.39 3.50 13.66
N SER A 299 18.81 2.25 13.51
CA SER A 299 18.01 1.08 13.89
C SER A 299 18.82 0.09 14.73
N PHE A 300 18.16 -0.56 15.68
CA PHE A 300 18.79 -1.57 16.52
C PHE A 300 17.76 -2.62 16.97
N PRO A 301 18.17 -3.91 17.03
CA PRO A 301 17.29 -4.99 17.45
C PRO A 301 17.16 -5.03 18.98
N LEU A 302 15.92 -5.08 19.49
CA LEU A 302 15.64 -5.23 20.91
C LEU A 302 15.79 -6.71 21.33
N LYS A 303 16.90 -7.04 22.02
CA LYS A 303 17.31 -8.43 22.29
C LYS A 303 16.87 -9.01 23.64
N ARG A 304 16.21 -8.28 24.56
CA ARG A 304 15.87 -8.79 25.91
C ARG A 304 14.37 -8.95 26.20
N LYS A 305 14.11 -9.89 27.12
CA LYS A 305 12.84 -10.37 27.70
C LYS A 305 12.20 -9.43 28.75
N ARG A 306 12.52 -8.14 28.77
CA ARG A 306 11.83 -7.19 29.67
C ARG A 306 10.62 -6.63 28.94
N GLU A 307 9.46 -6.74 29.58
CA GLU A 307 8.18 -6.30 29.02
C GLU A 307 8.09 -4.79 28.82
N ASN A 308 9.00 -4.02 29.43
CA ASN A 308 9.11 -2.57 29.29
C ASN A 308 10.59 -2.16 29.22
N ILE A 309 10.94 -1.26 28.29
CA ILE A 309 12.27 -0.64 28.18
C ILE A 309 12.18 0.74 28.84
N SER A 310 13.16 1.08 29.68
CA SER A 310 13.08 2.25 30.56
C SER A 310 13.85 3.44 29.98
N ALA A 311 15.02 3.22 29.38
CA ALA A 311 15.86 4.29 28.89
C ALA A 311 16.74 3.88 27.70
N LEU A 312 16.93 4.82 26.77
CA LEU A 312 17.86 4.75 25.63
C LEU A 312 18.93 5.84 25.75
N TYR A 313 20.18 5.48 25.49
CA TYR A 313 21.32 6.40 25.37
C TYR A 313 21.99 6.23 24.01
N LEU A 314 22.35 7.33 23.35
CA LEU A 314 23.26 7.29 22.18
C LEU A 314 24.65 7.75 22.63
N VAL A 315 25.65 6.87 22.54
CA VAL A 315 27.01 7.16 23.02
C VAL A 315 28.00 7.17 21.87
N ASN A 316 28.77 8.26 21.78
CA ASN A 316 29.91 8.37 20.87
C ASN A 316 31.19 7.96 21.64
N PRO A 317 31.91 6.89 21.23
CA PRO A 317 33.07 6.37 21.96
C PRO A 317 34.26 7.34 22.06
N THR A 318 34.24 8.47 21.34
CA THR A 318 35.31 9.48 21.37
C THR A 318 34.94 10.75 22.17
N ALA A 319 33.69 10.88 22.62
CA ALA A 319 33.32 11.94 23.53
C ALA A 319 33.89 11.61 24.92
N ARG A 320 34.87 12.40 25.39
CA ARG A 320 35.31 12.30 26.79
C ARG A 320 34.14 12.72 27.68
N ILE A 321 33.37 11.76 28.17
CA ILE A 321 32.38 11.98 29.21
C ILE A 321 33.17 12.34 30.47
N ARG A 322 33.16 13.62 30.86
CA ARG A 322 33.41 13.98 32.25
C ARG A 322 32.13 13.64 33.00
N GLN A 323 32.17 12.60 33.82
CA GLN A 323 31.15 12.43 34.86
C GLN A 323 31.23 13.66 35.78
N PRO A 324 30.13 14.39 36.01
CA PRO A 324 30.04 15.20 37.22
C PRO A 324 30.01 14.22 38.40
N MET A 325 30.83 14.47 39.43
CA MET A 325 30.60 13.90 40.75
C MET A 325 29.26 14.40 41.30
#